data_AF-Q30YR0-F1
#
_entry.id   AF-Q30YR0-F1
#
_cell.length_a   1.000
_cell.length_b   1.000
_cell.length_c   1.000
_cell.angle_alpha   90.00
_cell.angle_beta   90.00
_cell.angle_gamma   90.00
#
_symmetry.space_group_name_H-M   'P 1'
#
loop_
_entity.id
_entity.type
_entity.pdbx_description
1 polymer ?
#
loop_
_entity_poly.entity_id
_entity_poly.type
_entity_poly.pdbx_seq_one_letter_code
_entity_poly.pdbx_strand_id
1 'polypeptide(L)'
;MSAGRDDLTVCGTVTLWLLPVAPCLAVLLFAAHWLRAGHIWLAAALAAAAMLLWLRSAWLRAAGAVLLTGAGYSWAHTASLLVQGRIADGADWVRPAVIMGAVIAFTGGAMLLLLGKAAARRYSRHRQTAGLQVAACLMAFALLWAVRHRAASVMPLLADRFWPGAGWVQMLAASVYAAWVARLLYAPASSRVVRPRIWALFSAVFFGQLALGLLGADMLLMTGNLHLPVPALIVAAPLFRGDGFFMLGLFGVSVLLLGPAWCSHLCYVGAWDDRCSRLAQGAQAPVSRRARVLYRGMLAGVVFGGAVLLRMAGASSFTAATAAVFFGLCSVGVMVYFSRRAGRMVHCSVWCPLGMVAALAGRISPWRMRVGQGCTQCGACMRVCRYSAITPAALQRGRPEISCTLCRDCTAVCRPAAMQLTLAGMRPDTARAVFSAVTASLHAVFLVVARM
;
A
#
# COMPACT_ATOMS: atom_id res chain seq x y z
N MET A 1 21.20 35.36 42.90
CA MET A 1 20.91 33.95 43.25
C MET A 1 20.49 33.21 41.99
N SER A 2 21.47 32.78 41.20
CA SER A 2 21.31 31.90 40.04
C SER A 2 22.14 30.64 40.28
N ALA A 3 21.49 29.56 40.68
CA ALA A 3 22.05 28.21 40.66
C ALA A 3 20.89 27.24 40.89
N GLY A 4 20.60 26.34 39.95
CA GLY A 4 19.54 25.34 40.15
C GLY A 4 18.86 24.77 38.90
N ARG A 5 19.38 25.01 37.69
CA ARG A 5 19.03 24.26 36.48
C ARG A 5 20.34 23.98 35.79
N ASP A 6 20.90 22.78 35.92
CA ASP A 6 21.74 22.16 34.87
C ASP A 6 22.12 20.69 35.17
N ASP A 7 22.15 20.25 36.44
CA ASP A 7 22.62 18.89 36.78
C ASP A 7 21.66 17.72 36.49
N LEU A 8 20.39 17.97 36.15
CA LEU A 8 19.43 16.90 35.80
C LEU A 8 19.47 16.47 34.32
N THR A 9 20.37 17.03 33.50
CA THR A 9 20.29 16.90 32.04
C THR A 9 21.29 15.91 31.43
N VAL A 10 22.48 15.75 32.00
CA VAL A 10 23.56 14.93 31.38
C VAL A 10 23.38 13.43 31.66
N CYS A 11 23.10 13.03 32.91
CA CYS A 11 22.88 11.62 33.26
C CYS A 11 21.59 11.05 32.61
N GLY A 12 20.54 11.87 32.51
CA GLY A 12 19.29 11.51 31.84
C GLY A 12 19.42 11.39 30.32
N THR A 13 20.32 12.14 29.67
CA THR A 13 20.52 12.06 28.22
C THR A 13 21.34 10.83 27.83
N VAL A 14 22.43 10.51 28.52
CA VAL A 14 23.24 9.29 28.27
C VAL A 14 22.37 8.02 28.39
N THR A 15 21.53 7.95 29.43
CA THR A 15 20.59 6.83 29.64
C THR A 15 19.60 6.66 28.48
N LEU A 16 19.17 7.74 27.83
CA LEU A 16 18.27 7.70 26.68
C LEU A 16 18.96 7.30 25.37
N TRP A 17 20.27 7.51 25.24
CA TRP A 17 21.06 7.10 24.07
C TRP A 17 21.39 5.61 24.08
N LEU A 18 21.63 5.04 25.26
CA LEU A 18 21.89 3.61 25.43
C LEU A 18 20.61 2.76 25.46
N LEU A 19 19.44 3.37 25.56
CA LEU A 19 18.15 2.66 25.63
C LEU A 19 17.91 1.65 24.49
N PRO A 20 18.28 1.91 23.21
CA PRO A 20 18.11 0.95 22.13
C PRO A 20 19.07 -0.25 22.19
N VAL A 21 20.12 -0.22 23.02
CA VAL A 21 21.17 -1.26 23.04
C VAL A 21 20.58 -2.63 23.38
N ALA A 22 19.87 -2.77 24.50
CA ALA A 22 19.30 -4.06 24.89
C ALA A 22 18.27 -4.60 23.88
N PRO A 23 17.29 -3.81 23.39
CA PRO A 23 16.42 -4.21 22.27
C PRO A 23 17.16 -4.59 20.99
N CYS A 24 18.19 -3.83 20.61
CA CYS A 24 19.00 -4.12 19.43
C CYS A 24 19.74 -5.45 19.58
N LEU A 25 20.38 -5.68 20.73
CA LEU A 25 21.05 -6.94 21.05
C LEU A 25 20.08 -8.12 21.05
N ALA A 26 18.89 -7.97 21.63
CA ALA A 26 17.88 -9.03 21.62
C ALA A 26 17.44 -9.40 20.18
N VAL A 27 17.25 -8.41 19.30
CA VAL A 27 16.93 -8.67 17.89
C VAL A 27 18.13 -9.28 17.15
N LEU A 28 19.37 -8.85 17.43
CA LEU A 28 20.57 -9.44 16.82
C LEU A 28 20.83 -10.88 17.27
N LEU A 29 20.57 -11.22 18.54
CA LEU A 29 20.60 -12.61 19.01
C LEU A 29 19.56 -13.46 18.27
N PHE A 30 18.36 -12.92 18.06
CA PHE A 30 17.33 -13.59 17.26
C PHE A 30 17.74 -13.73 15.79
N ALA A 31 18.40 -12.72 15.21
CA ALA A 31 18.98 -12.82 13.87
C ALA A 31 20.05 -13.93 13.79
N ALA A 32 20.94 -14.01 14.78
CA ALA A 32 21.98 -15.03 14.84
C ALA A 32 21.42 -16.45 14.93
N HIS A 33 20.30 -16.64 15.63
CA HIS A 33 19.59 -17.93 15.66
C HIS A 33 19.15 -18.38 14.27
N TRP A 34 18.49 -17.50 13.52
CA TRP A 34 18.04 -17.81 12.17
C TRP A 34 19.20 -17.94 11.18
N LEU A 35 20.29 -17.21 11.39
CA LEU A 35 21.53 -17.38 10.62
C LEU A 35 22.11 -18.79 10.83
N ARG A 36 22.19 -19.24 12.08
CA ARG A 36 22.64 -20.60 12.42
C ARG A 36 21.72 -21.68 11.83
N ALA A 37 20.42 -21.40 11.72
CA ALA A 37 19.45 -22.27 11.06
C ALA A 37 19.51 -22.23 9.52
N GLY A 38 20.48 -21.52 8.93
CA GLY A 38 20.66 -21.42 7.46
C GLY A 38 19.79 -20.35 6.77
N HIS A 39 18.98 -19.60 7.51
CA HIS A 39 18.11 -18.56 6.96
C HIS A 39 18.80 -17.19 6.88
N ILE A 40 19.83 -17.10 6.04
CA ILE A 40 20.71 -15.91 5.92
C ILE A 40 19.91 -14.62 5.66
N TRP A 41 18.96 -14.64 4.73
CA TRP A 41 18.18 -13.44 4.38
C TRP A 41 17.16 -13.01 5.45
N LEU A 42 16.64 -13.96 6.23
CA LEU A 42 15.82 -13.62 7.41
C LEU A 42 16.69 -12.97 8.49
N ALA A 43 17.89 -13.51 8.74
CA ALA A 43 18.85 -12.92 9.64
C ALA A 43 19.25 -11.49 9.20
N ALA A 44 19.49 -11.29 7.90
CA ALA A 44 19.77 -9.96 7.33
C ALA A 44 18.61 -8.98 7.54
N ALA A 45 17.36 -9.42 7.32
CA ALA A 45 16.18 -8.61 7.60
C ALA A 45 16.08 -8.25 9.10
N LEU A 46 16.29 -9.22 10.00
CA LEU A 46 16.28 -8.97 11.45
C LEU A 46 17.40 -8.02 11.88
N ALA A 47 18.60 -8.15 11.33
CA ALA A 47 19.70 -7.23 11.57
C ALA A 47 19.36 -5.80 11.10
N ALA A 48 18.75 -5.65 9.92
CA ALA A 48 18.26 -4.36 9.45
C ALA A 48 17.15 -3.79 10.37
N ALA A 49 16.26 -4.64 10.88
CA ALA A 49 15.24 -4.24 11.85
C ALA A 49 15.85 -3.76 13.18
N ALA A 50 16.94 -4.39 13.64
CA ALA A 50 17.70 -3.94 14.80
C ALA A 50 18.29 -2.53 14.58
N MET A 51 18.83 -2.26 13.38
CA MET A 51 19.34 -0.92 13.03
C MET A 51 18.24 0.14 13.04
N LEU A 52 17.01 -0.20 12.64
CA LEU A 52 15.89 0.75 12.69
C LEU A 52 15.59 1.22 14.12
N LEU A 53 15.80 0.40 15.16
CA LEU A 53 15.54 0.78 16.55
C LEU A 53 16.38 1.97 17.02
N TRP A 54 17.49 2.29 16.36
CA TRP A 54 18.30 3.46 16.70
C TRP A 54 17.64 4.79 16.29
N LEU A 55 16.69 4.76 15.34
CA LEU A 55 15.94 5.93 14.91
C LEU A 55 14.98 6.43 16.00
N ARG A 56 14.65 7.72 15.97
CA ARG A 56 13.84 8.37 17.04
C ARG A 56 12.32 8.36 16.80
N SER A 57 11.84 7.57 15.84
CA SER A 57 10.42 7.57 15.45
C SER A 57 9.56 6.80 16.46
N ALA A 58 8.46 7.39 16.91
CA ALA A 58 7.57 6.84 17.93
C ALA A 58 6.98 5.47 17.57
N TRP A 59 6.75 5.20 16.29
CA TRP A 59 6.18 3.93 15.82
C TRP A 59 7.15 2.75 15.97
N LEU A 60 8.46 2.98 15.89
CA LEU A 60 9.48 1.93 16.00
C LEU A 60 9.55 1.32 17.40
N ARG A 61 9.18 2.10 18.41
CA ARG A 61 9.03 1.59 19.78
C ARG A 61 7.99 0.47 19.86
N ALA A 62 6.82 0.70 19.27
CA ALA A 62 5.73 -0.27 19.27
C ALA A 62 6.00 -1.42 18.29
N ALA A 63 6.54 -1.15 17.10
CA ALA A 63 6.94 -2.20 16.16
C ALA A 63 8.06 -3.10 16.73
N GLY A 64 9.04 -2.51 17.41
CA GLY A 64 10.10 -3.25 18.11
C GLY A 64 9.56 -4.10 19.25
N ALA A 65 8.60 -3.60 20.02
CA ALA A 65 7.94 -4.40 21.06
C ALA A 65 7.22 -5.63 20.45
N VAL A 66 6.47 -5.45 19.35
CA VAL A 66 5.80 -6.56 18.64
C VAL A 66 6.83 -7.58 18.12
N LEU A 67 7.94 -7.11 17.53
CA LEU A 67 9.01 -7.99 17.07
C LEU A 67 9.63 -8.80 18.22
N LEU A 68 9.91 -8.17 19.37
CA LEU A 68 10.45 -8.84 20.54
C LEU A 68 9.45 -9.82 21.18
N THR A 69 8.15 -9.53 21.13
CA THR A 69 7.11 -10.49 21.53
C THR A 69 7.16 -11.73 20.64
N GLY A 70 7.25 -11.56 19.32
CA GLY A 70 7.40 -12.66 18.37
C GLY A 70 8.70 -13.46 18.59
N ALA A 71 9.80 -12.77 18.84
CA ALA A 71 11.09 -13.40 19.17
C ALA A 71 10.99 -14.21 20.48
N GLY A 72 10.38 -13.65 21.52
CA GLY A 72 10.14 -14.34 22.80
C GLY A 72 9.32 -15.61 22.63
N TYR A 73 8.25 -15.57 21.82
CA TYR A 73 7.47 -16.77 21.48
C TYR A 73 8.33 -17.81 20.75
N SER A 74 9.11 -17.40 19.75
CA SER A 74 10.01 -18.30 19.01
C SER A 74 11.06 -18.93 19.91
N TRP A 75 11.59 -18.19 20.88
CA TRP A 75 12.53 -18.71 21.87
C TRP A 75 11.88 -19.71 22.81
N ALA A 76 10.67 -19.44 23.31
CA ALA A 76 9.91 -20.38 24.13
C ALA A 76 9.62 -21.68 23.38
N HIS A 77 9.23 -21.59 22.11
CA HIS A 77 9.03 -22.76 21.27
C HIS A 77 10.32 -23.56 21.06
N THR A 78 11.42 -22.89 20.70
CA THR A 78 12.74 -23.54 20.54
C THR A 78 13.21 -24.19 21.84
N ALA A 79 13.01 -23.53 22.98
CA ALA A 79 13.34 -24.06 24.30
C ALA A 79 12.56 -25.35 24.58
N SER A 80 11.25 -25.37 24.27
CA SER A 80 10.42 -26.55 24.47
C SER A 80 10.92 -27.74 23.64
N LEU A 81 11.29 -27.53 22.38
CA LEU A 81 11.81 -28.59 21.50
C LEU A 81 13.16 -29.12 22.00
N LEU A 82 14.08 -28.23 22.40
CA LEU A 82 15.40 -28.64 22.91
C LEU A 82 15.30 -29.41 24.22
N VAL A 83 14.45 -28.97 25.14
CA VAL A 83 14.26 -29.63 26.44
C VAL A 83 13.55 -30.98 26.25
N GLN A 84 12.49 -31.04 25.47
CA GLN A 84 11.77 -32.30 25.21
C GLN A 84 12.65 -33.33 24.50
N GLY A 85 13.45 -32.91 23.50
CA GLY A 85 14.40 -33.79 22.83
C GLY A 85 15.42 -34.38 23.82
N ARG A 86 16.00 -33.55 24.69
CA ARG A 86 16.96 -34.01 25.71
C ARG A 86 16.36 -34.98 26.72
N ILE A 87 15.14 -34.72 27.17
CA ILE A 87 14.41 -35.63 28.07
C ILE A 87 14.16 -36.98 27.39
N ALA A 88 13.74 -36.97 26.12
CA ALA A 88 13.51 -38.19 25.35
C ALA A 88 14.79 -39.02 25.15
N ASP A 89 15.94 -38.35 24.99
CA ASP A 89 17.25 -38.99 24.84
C ASP A 89 17.91 -39.38 26.17
N GLY A 90 17.25 -39.15 27.32
CA GLY A 90 17.80 -39.40 28.66
C GLY A 90 19.02 -38.53 29.01
N ALA A 91 19.22 -37.42 28.30
CA ALA A 91 20.36 -36.52 28.46
C ALA A 91 20.06 -35.37 29.44
N ASP A 92 21.12 -34.68 29.90
CA ASP A 92 20.95 -33.47 30.72
C ASP A 92 20.20 -32.37 29.94
N TRP A 93 19.04 -31.98 30.47
CA TRP A 93 18.15 -30.95 29.96
C TRP A 93 18.21 -29.66 30.78
N VAL A 94 18.84 -29.66 31.96
CA VAL A 94 18.89 -28.50 32.86
C VAL A 94 19.70 -27.38 32.23
N ARG A 95 20.87 -27.71 31.69
CA ARG A 95 21.74 -26.74 31.00
C ARG A 95 21.02 -25.99 29.87
N PRO A 96 20.40 -26.64 28.86
CA PRO A 96 19.68 -25.92 27.82
C PRO A 96 18.45 -25.16 28.34
N ALA A 97 17.75 -25.68 29.36
CA ALA A 97 16.62 -24.98 29.97
C ALA A 97 17.05 -23.64 30.60
N VAL A 98 18.15 -23.63 31.37
CA VAL A 98 18.69 -22.41 32.01
C VAL A 98 19.14 -21.40 30.95
N ILE A 99 19.89 -21.85 29.94
CA ILE A 99 20.39 -20.97 28.85
C ILE A 99 19.21 -20.32 28.12
N MET A 100 18.22 -21.11 27.71
CA MET A 100 17.07 -20.60 26.99
C MET A 100 16.18 -19.72 27.86
N GLY A 101 16.01 -20.06 29.15
CA GLY A 101 15.34 -19.23 30.13
C GLY A 101 15.97 -17.84 30.24
N ALA A 102 17.31 -17.77 30.30
CA ALA A 102 18.03 -16.49 30.31
C ALA A 102 17.82 -15.68 29.02
N VAL A 103 17.84 -16.32 27.84
CA VAL A 103 17.57 -15.65 26.55
C VAL A 103 16.14 -15.11 26.48
N ILE A 104 15.16 -15.88 26.95
CA ILE A 104 13.75 -15.46 27.03
C ILE A 104 13.60 -14.28 28.00
N ALA A 105 14.20 -14.36 29.19
CA ALA A 105 14.18 -13.29 30.19
C ALA A 105 14.83 -12.01 29.68
N PHE A 106 15.98 -12.11 29.01
CA PHE A 106 16.64 -10.96 28.38
C PHE A 106 15.77 -10.32 27.30
N THR A 107 15.15 -11.14 26.43
CA THR A 107 14.24 -10.67 25.37
C THR A 107 13.01 -9.97 25.98
N GLY A 108 12.43 -10.54 27.04
CA GLY A 108 11.32 -9.95 27.79
C GLY A 108 11.71 -8.63 28.47
N GLY A 109 12.87 -8.56 29.10
CA GLY A 109 13.42 -7.33 29.69
C GLY A 109 13.62 -6.23 28.65
N ALA A 110 14.19 -6.57 27.49
CA ALA A 110 14.35 -5.65 26.37
C ALA A 110 13.00 -5.13 25.84
N MET A 111 11.97 -5.98 25.79
CA MET A 111 10.61 -5.57 25.43
C MET A 111 10.03 -4.60 26.46
N LEU A 112 10.16 -4.89 27.76
CA LEU A 112 9.69 -4.01 28.84
C LEU A 112 10.39 -2.64 28.81
N LEU A 113 11.69 -2.59 28.47
CA LEU A 113 12.41 -1.33 28.27
C LEU A 113 11.78 -0.47 27.17
N LEU A 114 11.34 -1.05 26.05
CA LEU A 114 10.62 -0.33 24.98
C LEU A 114 9.22 0.15 25.42
N LEU A 115 8.57 -0.56 26.33
CA LEU A 115 7.27 -0.17 26.87
C LEU A 115 7.38 0.92 27.94
N GLY A 116 8.55 1.08 28.56
CA GLY A 116 8.81 2.04 29.63
C GLY A 116 8.74 3.53 29.24
N LYS A 117 8.60 4.39 30.27
CA LYS A 117 8.49 5.85 30.13
C LYS A 117 9.75 6.49 29.50
N ALA A 118 10.94 5.93 29.75
CA ALA A 118 12.18 6.40 29.14
C ALA A 118 12.17 6.21 27.61
N ALA A 119 11.71 5.07 27.12
CA ALA A 119 11.56 4.82 25.70
C ALA A 119 10.54 5.78 25.06
N ALA A 120 9.42 6.04 25.73
CA ALA A 120 8.43 7.01 25.25
C ALA A 120 9.03 8.44 25.09
N ARG A 121 10.02 8.82 25.91
CA ARG A 121 10.76 10.09 25.77
C ARG A 121 11.76 10.06 24.60
N ARG A 122 12.47 8.95 24.41
CA ARG A 122 13.46 8.78 23.32
C ARG A 122 12.79 8.74 21.94
N TYR A 123 11.74 7.93 21.80
CA TYR A 123 10.98 7.72 20.56
C TYR A 123 9.83 8.73 20.46
N SER A 124 10.16 10.01 20.30
CA SER A 124 9.19 11.11 20.32
C SER A 124 8.75 11.61 18.94
N ARG A 125 9.52 11.33 17.87
CA ARG A 125 9.21 11.86 16.53
C ARG A 125 7.92 11.25 15.99
N HIS A 126 7.03 12.09 15.46
CA HIS A 126 5.75 11.69 14.85
C HIS A 126 4.83 10.87 15.76
N ARG A 127 4.84 11.14 17.07
CA ARG A 127 4.03 10.41 18.07
C ARG A 127 2.53 10.35 17.71
N GLN A 128 1.98 11.41 17.14
CA GLN A 128 0.56 11.50 16.76
C GLN A 128 0.15 10.48 15.68
N THR A 129 1.07 10.08 14.80
CA THR A 129 0.82 9.10 13.74
C THR A 129 1.40 7.72 14.04
N ALA A 130 1.94 7.50 15.24
CA ALA A 130 2.66 6.27 15.55
C ALA A 130 1.78 5.01 15.37
N GLY A 131 0.56 5.02 15.90
CA GLY A 131 -0.38 3.90 15.74
C GLY A 131 -0.74 3.61 14.28
N LEU A 132 -0.94 4.66 13.48
CA LEU A 132 -1.17 4.53 12.03
C LEU A 132 0.00 3.84 11.32
N GLN A 133 1.23 4.24 11.64
CA GLN A 133 2.43 3.71 11.01
C GLN A 133 2.66 2.24 11.39
N VAL A 134 2.44 1.88 12.66
CA VAL A 134 2.49 0.48 13.12
C VAL A 134 1.45 -0.36 12.39
N ALA A 135 0.19 0.12 12.33
CA ALA A 135 -0.88 -0.59 11.64
C ALA A 135 -0.55 -0.83 10.16
N ALA A 136 -0.04 0.17 9.45
CA ALA A 136 0.37 0.04 8.05
C ALA A 136 1.55 -0.93 7.86
N CYS A 137 2.53 -0.89 8.77
CA CYS A 137 3.68 -1.81 8.78
C CYS A 137 3.24 -3.26 8.94
N LEU A 138 2.47 -3.54 10.00
CA LEU A 138 2.01 -4.89 10.33
C LEU A 138 1.06 -5.43 9.26
N MET A 139 0.15 -4.60 8.75
CA MET A 139 -0.76 -4.98 7.66
C MET A 139 0.02 -5.33 6.39
N ALA A 140 1.00 -4.51 5.99
CA ALA A 140 1.82 -4.80 4.81
C ALA A 140 2.64 -6.08 5.00
N PHE A 141 3.28 -6.25 6.16
CA PHE A 141 4.04 -7.45 6.48
C PHE A 141 3.16 -8.70 6.46
N ALA A 142 2.00 -8.66 7.12
CA ALA A 142 1.06 -9.78 7.19
C ALA A 142 0.52 -10.17 5.80
N LEU A 143 0.17 -9.19 4.97
CA LEU A 143 -0.28 -9.44 3.60
C LEU A 143 0.83 -10.06 2.75
N LEU A 144 2.06 -9.53 2.81
CA LEU A 144 3.19 -10.10 2.06
C LEU A 144 3.57 -11.49 2.56
N TRP A 145 3.54 -11.71 3.88
CA TRP A 145 3.78 -13.01 4.49
C TRP A 145 2.73 -14.03 4.02
N ALA A 146 1.45 -13.66 4.04
CA ALA A 146 0.36 -14.50 3.55
C ALA A 146 0.51 -14.80 2.06
N VAL A 147 0.81 -13.80 1.22
CA VAL A 147 1.06 -13.99 -0.22
C VAL A 147 2.23 -14.96 -0.44
N ARG A 148 3.35 -14.75 0.25
CA ARG A 148 4.54 -15.59 0.13
C ARG A 148 4.28 -17.05 0.50
N HIS A 149 3.51 -17.31 1.56
CA HIS A 149 3.21 -18.69 1.99
C HIS A 149 2.08 -19.35 1.20
N ARG A 150 1.04 -18.60 0.80
CA ARG A 150 -0.10 -19.15 0.05
C ARG A 150 0.19 -19.32 -1.44
N ALA A 151 1.16 -18.57 -1.98
CA ALA A 151 1.57 -18.63 -3.37
C ALA A 151 3.04 -19.03 -3.52
N ALA A 152 3.55 -19.88 -2.62
CA ALA A 152 4.96 -20.28 -2.59
C ALA A 152 5.44 -20.89 -3.92
N SER A 153 4.55 -21.54 -4.66
CA SER A 153 4.85 -22.15 -5.97
C SER A 153 5.17 -21.15 -7.09
N VAL A 154 4.81 -19.87 -6.95
CA VAL A 154 4.99 -18.86 -8.02
C VAL A 154 5.97 -17.74 -7.66
N MET A 155 6.72 -17.89 -6.56
CA MET A 155 7.71 -16.92 -6.06
C MET A 155 7.22 -15.46 -6.22
N PRO A 156 6.19 -15.06 -5.46
CA PRO A 156 5.47 -13.81 -5.68
C PRO A 156 6.31 -12.58 -5.32
N LEU A 157 7.38 -12.75 -4.54
CA LEU A 157 8.32 -11.70 -4.21
C LEU A 157 9.46 -11.73 -5.22
N LEU A 158 9.67 -10.60 -5.91
CA LEU A 158 10.69 -10.51 -6.95
C LEU A 158 12.10 -10.86 -6.43
N ALA A 159 12.43 -10.48 -5.19
CA ALA A 159 13.74 -10.77 -4.61
C ALA A 159 13.99 -12.27 -4.42
N ASP A 160 12.96 -13.06 -4.09
CA ASP A 160 13.07 -14.52 -3.94
C ASP A 160 13.45 -15.21 -5.26
N ARG A 161 13.23 -14.56 -6.42
CA ARG A 161 13.61 -15.08 -7.74
C ARG A 161 15.09 -14.92 -8.04
N PHE A 162 15.70 -13.85 -7.55
CA PHE A 162 17.14 -13.59 -7.74
C PHE A 162 17.97 -14.33 -6.70
N TRP A 163 17.51 -14.33 -5.44
CA TRP A 163 18.19 -15.01 -4.33
C TRP A 163 17.18 -15.74 -3.46
N PRO A 164 17.26 -17.08 -3.33
CA PRO A 164 16.34 -17.85 -2.51
C PRO A 164 16.29 -17.34 -1.07
N GLY A 165 15.12 -16.87 -0.65
CA GLY A 165 14.89 -16.35 0.71
C GLY A 165 15.02 -14.83 0.86
N ALA A 166 15.55 -14.11 -0.14
CA ALA A 166 15.72 -12.65 -0.09
C ALA A 166 14.41 -11.87 0.01
N GLY A 167 13.27 -12.53 -0.25
CA GLY A 167 11.94 -11.99 0.00
C GLY A 167 11.73 -11.47 1.42
N TRP A 168 12.43 -12.01 2.44
CA TRP A 168 12.38 -11.47 3.80
C TRP A 168 12.85 -10.02 3.90
N VAL A 169 13.94 -9.67 3.20
CA VAL A 169 14.47 -8.30 3.16
C VAL A 169 13.51 -7.39 2.40
N GLN A 170 12.97 -7.87 1.28
CA GLN A 170 11.97 -7.13 0.50
C GLN A 170 10.69 -6.86 1.31
N MET A 171 10.23 -7.84 2.10
CA MET A 171 9.07 -7.70 2.99
C MET A 171 9.29 -6.65 4.06
N LEU A 172 10.46 -6.65 4.73
CA LEU A 172 10.80 -5.64 5.71
C LEU A 172 10.83 -4.24 5.07
N ALA A 173 11.54 -4.10 3.94
CA ALA A 173 11.65 -2.84 3.23
C ALA A 173 10.26 -2.29 2.82
N ALA A 174 9.40 -3.14 2.25
CA ALA A 174 8.04 -2.79 1.86
C ALA A 174 7.16 -2.39 3.07
N SER A 175 7.32 -3.06 4.21
CA SER A 175 6.54 -2.79 5.42
C SER A 175 6.95 -1.45 6.07
N VAL A 176 8.24 -1.16 6.11
CA VAL A 176 8.78 0.15 6.53
C VAL A 176 8.34 1.25 5.57
N TYR A 177 8.36 0.98 4.27
CA TYR A 177 7.85 1.88 3.24
C TYR A 177 6.36 2.18 3.44
N ALA A 178 5.53 1.17 3.71
CA ALA A 178 4.10 1.33 4.00
C ALA A 178 3.89 2.24 5.23
N ALA A 179 4.66 2.03 6.30
CA ALA A 179 4.61 2.88 7.50
C ALA A 179 4.97 4.34 7.19
N TRP A 180 5.99 4.57 6.36
CA TRP A 180 6.38 5.92 5.94
C TRP A 180 5.32 6.59 5.05
N VAL A 181 4.80 5.88 4.04
CA VAL A 181 3.76 6.38 3.12
C VAL A 181 2.45 6.66 3.86
N ALA A 182 2.02 5.80 4.79
CA ALA A 182 0.78 5.98 5.54
C ALA A 182 0.75 7.34 6.26
N ARG A 183 1.87 7.72 6.90
CA ARG A 183 2.02 9.03 7.55
C ARG A 183 1.87 10.19 6.56
N LEU A 184 2.49 10.09 5.38
CA LEU A 184 2.41 11.13 4.35
C LEU A 184 1.00 11.25 3.76
N LEU A 185 0.30 10.13 3.62
CA LEU A 185 -1.08 10.09 3.12
C LEU A 185 -2.12 10.54 4.17
N TYR A 186 -1.80 10.48 5.46
CA TYR A 186 -2.72 10.91 6.51
C TYR A 186 -2.99 12.41 6.51
N ALA A 187 -1.94 13.22 6.38
CA ALA A 187 -2.06 14.68 6.37
C ALA A 187 -2.62 15.18 5.01
N PRO A 188 -3.75 15.91 4.97
CA PRO A 188 -4.39 16.32 3.71
C PRO A 188 -3.46 17.09 2.76
N ALA A 189 -2.73 18.08 3.28
CA ALA A 189 -1.81 18.89 2.48
C ALA A 189 -0.68 18.04 1.86
N SER A 190 -0.07 17.14 2.66
CA SER A 190 0.98 16.24 2.18
C SER A 190 0.44 15.23 1.17
N SER A 191 -0.73 14.63 1.44
CA SER A 191 -1.36 13.63 0.57
C SER A 191 -1.59 14.15 -0.85
N ARG A 192 -2.00 15.41 -1.02
CA ARG A 192 -2.22 16.02 -2.36
C ARG A 192 -0.95 16.08 -3.21
N VAL A 193 0.21 16.20 -2.57
CA VAL A 193 1.52 16.30 -3.23
C VAL A 193 2.18 14.93 -3.39
N VAL A 194 2.14 14.12 -2.33
CA VAL A 194 2.83 12.83 -2.28
C VAL A 194 2.08 11.75 -3.06
N ARG A 195 0.74 11.73 -3.03
CA ARG A 195 -0.05 10.68 -3.70
C ARG A 195 0.30 10.55 -5.19
N PRO A 196 0.30 11.62 -6.01
CA PRO A 196 0.68 11.48 -7.43
C PRO A 196 2.10 10.95 -7.64
N ARG A 197 3.04 11.27 -6.73
CA ARG A 197 4.45 10.84 -6.83
C ARG A 197 4.62 9.35 -6.55
N ILE A 198 4.05 8.86 -5.45
CA ILE A 198 4.10 7.42 -5.14
C ILE A 198 3.31 6.62 -6.17
N TRP A 199 2.22 7.18 -6.69
CA TRP A 199 1.43 6.53 -7.71
C TRP A 199 2.18 6.42 -9.05
N ALA A 200 2.90 7.48 -9.43
CA ALA A 200 3.82 7.46 -10.57
C ALA A 200 4.98 6.48 -10.35
N LEU A 201 5.55 6.38 -9.14
CA LEU A 201 6.56 5.38 -8.79
C LEU A 201 6.04 3.96 -9.05
N PHE A 202 4.83 3.65 -8.58
CA PHE A 202 4.21 2.34 -8.84
C PHE A 202 4.06 2.06 -10.34
N SER A 203 3.59 3.04 -11.12
CA SER A 203 3.49 2.92 -12.57
C SER A 203 4.87 2.69 -13.22
N ALA A 204 5.89 3.45 -12.80
CA ALA A 204 7.24 3.34 -13.32
C ALA A 204 7.89 1.98 -13.00
N VAL A 205 7.73 1.46 -11.77
CA VAL A 205 8.21 0.13 -11.40
C VAL A 205 7.49 -0.95 -12.21
N PHE A 206 6.17 -0.87 -12.33
CA PHE A 206 5.38 -1.84 -13.07
C PHE A 206 5.76 -1.91 -14.56
N PHE A 207 5.78 -0.77 -15.26
CA PHE A 207 6.14 -0.74 -16.68
C PHE A 207 7.65 -0.93 -16.92
N GLY A 208 8.51 -0.50 -15.99
CA GLY A 208 9.94 -0.77 -16.04
C GLY A 208 10.24 -2.27 -15.93
N GLN A 209 9.55 -2.96 -15.02
CA GLN A 209 9.63 -4.42 -14.90
C GLN A 209 9.17 -5.12 -16.20
N LEU A 210 8.05 -4.69 -16.80
CA LEU A 210 7.61 -5.22 -18.10
C LEU A 210 8.64 -5.00 -19.19
N ALA A 211 9.14 -3.76 -19.33
CA ALA A 211 10.07 -3.40 -20.37
C ALA A 211 11.37 -4.20 -20.26
N LEU A 212 11.93 -4.31 -19.05
CA LEU A 212 13.12 -5.13 -18.80
C LEU A 212 12.86 -6.61 -19.06
N GLY A 213 11.70 -7.12 -18.65
CA GLY A 213 11.27 -8.50 -18.97
C GLY A 213 11.22 -8.76 -20.48
N LEU A 214 10.61 -7.86 -21.24
CA LEU A 214 10.54 -7.95 -22.71
C LEU A 214 11.89 -7.78 -23.42
N LEU A 215 12.86 -7.13 -22.77
CA LEU A 215 14.24 -6.97 -23.25
C LEU A 215 15.14 -8.18 -22.91
N GLY A 216 14.58 -9.25 -22.32
CA GLY A 216 15.28 -10.51 -22.04
C GLY A 216 15.59 -10.77 -20.57
N ALA A 217 15.15 -9.91 -19.63
CA ALA A 217 15.24 -10.21 -18.20
C ALA A 217 14.03 -11.04 -17.72
N ASP A 218 13.86 -12.24 -18.28
CA ASP A 218 12.66 -13.08 -18.13
C ASP A 218 12.27 -13.37 -16.67
N MET A 219 13.23 -13.34 -15.73
CA MET A 219 13.00 -13.47 -14.29
C MET A 219 12.06 -12.39 -13.71
N LEU A 220 11.95 -11.25 -14.39
CA LEU A 220 11.03 -10.16 -14.08
C LEU A 220 9.59 -10.44 -14.55
N LEU A 221 9.39 -11.45 -15.39
CA LEU A 221 8.07 -11.93 -15.83
C LEU A 221 7.64 -13.10 -14.92
N MET A 222 6.42 -13.02 -14.39
CA MET A 222 5.72 -14.06 -13.63
C MET A 222 5.27 -15.25 -14.48
N THR A 223 5.02 -15.10 -15.79
CA THR A 223 4.54 -16.19 -16.64
C THR A 223 5.09 -16.11 -18.06
N GLY A 224 5.20 -17.27 -18.73
CA GLY A 224 5.59 -17.38 -20.15
C GLY A 224 4.54 -16.84 -21.15
N ASN A 225 3.49 -16.14 -20.69
CA ASN A 225 2.45 -15.55 -21.52
C ASN A 225 2.40 -14.04 -21.30
N LEU A 226 2.48 -13.27 -22.40
CA LEU A 226 2.46 -11.81 -22.36
C LEU A 226 1.09 -11.28 -21.89
N HIS A 227 1.06 -10.70 -20.70
CA HIS A 227 -0.12 -9.99 -20.18
C HIS A 227 -0.06 -8.52 -20.57
N LEU A 228 -0.88 -8.12 -21.56
CA LEU A 228 -0.98 -6.73 -21.98
C LEU A 228 -1.45 -5.84 -20.80
N PRO A 229 -0.71 -4.78 -20.44
CA PRO A 229 -1.02 -3.92 -19.30
C PRO A 229 -2.08 -2.87 -19.68
N VAL A 230 -3.28 -3.33 -20.00
CA VAL A 230 -4.43 -2.49 -20.34
C VAL A 230 -5.52 -2.74 -19.30
N PRO A 231 -5.89 -1.76 -18.44
CA PRO A 231 -6.83 -2.01 -17.34
C PRO A 231 -8.17 -2.60 -17.76
N ALA A 232 -8.68 -2.27 -18.96
CA ALA A 232 -9.91 -2.86 -19.48
C ALA A 232 -9.86 -4.39 -19.59
N LEU A 233 -8.67 -4.97 -19.80
CA LEU A 233 -8.47 -6.42 -19.90
C LEU A 233 -8.68 -7.16 -18.59
N ILE A 234 -8.66 -6.49 -17.43
CA ILE A 234 -9.00 -7.11 -16.15
C ILE A 234 -10.39 -7.76 -16.20
N VAL A 235 -11.31 -7.20 -16.98
CA VAL A 235 -12.66 -7.75 -17.21
C VAL A 235 -12.78 -8.35 -18.61
N ALA A 236 -12.27 -7.68 -19.66
CA ALA A 236 -12.44 -8.14 -21.03
C ALA A 236 -11.71 -9.45 -21.35
N ALA A 237 -10.51 -9.69 -20.78
CA ALA A 237 -9.75 -10.90 -21.10
C ALA A 237 -10.41 -12.18 -20.54
N PRO A 238 -10.91 -12.23 -19.28
CA PRO A 238 -11.70 -13.37 -18.82
C PRO A 238 -13.01 -13.57 -19.57
N LEU A 239 -13.67 -12.50 -20.03
CA LEU A 239 -14.87 -12.61 -20.87
C LEU A 239 -14.57 -13.28 -22.21
N PHE A 240 -13.44 -12.92 -22.84
CA PHE A 240 -13.00 -13.51 -24.10
C PHE A 240 -12.47 -14.94 -23.95
N ARG A 241 -11.56 -15.19 -22.99
CA ARG A 241 -10.89 -16.50 -22.83
C ARG A 241 -11.72 -17.53 -22.05
N GLY A 242 -12.58 -17.07 -21.13
CA GLY A 242 -13.30 -17.94 -20.19
C GLY A 242 -12.48 -18.40 -18.99
N ASP A 243 -11.23 -17.96 -18.84
CA ASP A 243 -10.31 -18.30 -17.76
C ASP A 243 -9.53 -17.05 -17.24
N GLY A 244 -8.50 -17.26 -16.41
CA GLY A 244 -7.61 -16.17 -15.99
C GLY A 244 -8.23 -15.17 -15.00
N PHE A 245 -9.10 -15.64 -14.10
CA PHE A 245 -9.84 -14.81 -13.14
C PHE A 245 -9.00 -14.19 -12.01
N PHE A 246 -7.71 -14.51 -11.92
CA PHE A 246 -6.84 -14.02 -10.85
C PHE A 246 -6.80 -12.49 -10.77
N MET A 247 -6.57 -11.81 -11.91
CA MET A 247 -6.53 -10.33 -11.94
C MET A 247 -7.89 -9.71 -11.62
N LEU A 248 -8.98 -10.36 -12.01
CA LEU A 248 -10.34 -9.93 -11.68
C LEU A 248 -10.60 -10.06 -10.17
N GLY A 249 -10.19 -11.17 -9.55
CA GLY A 249 -10.27 -11.37 -8.10
C GLY A 249 -9.44 -10.35 -7.31
N LEU A 250 -8.20 -10.11 -7.75
CA LEU A 250 -7.31 -9.11 -7.16
C LEU A 250 -7.89 -7.70 -7.26
N PHE A 251 -8.44 -7.34 -8.42
CA PHE A 251 -9.17 -6.09 -8.61
C PHE A 251 -10.40 -6.02 -7.70
N GLY A 252 -11.22 -7.07 -7.65
CA GLY A 252 -12.42 -7.13 -6.82
C GLY A 252 -12.12 -6.93 -5.32
N VAL A 253 -11.18 -7.68 -4.76
CA VAL A 253 -10.77 -7.55 -3.35
C VAL A 253 -10.17 -6.17 -3.08
N SER A 254 -9.33 -5.64 -3.95
CA SER A 254 -8.74 -4.32 -3.76
C SER A 254 -9.77 -3.18 -3.86
N VAL A 255 -10.80 -3.30 -4.72
CA VAL A 255 -11.94 -2.37 -4.78
C VAL A 255 -12.85 -2.53 -3.57
N LEU A 256 -13.02 -3.74 -3.00
CA LEU A 256 -13.75 -3.90 -1.74
C LEU A 256 -13.06 -3.14 -0.60
N LEU A 257 -11.74 -3.29 -0.50
CA LEU A 257 -10.91 -2.68 0.55
C LEU A 257 -10.72 -1.17 0.40
N LEU A 258 -10.60 -0.63 -0.83
CA LEU A 258 -10.32 0.79 -1.09
C LEU A 258 -11.44 1.56 -1.80
N GLY A 259 -12.48 0.87 -2.23
CA GLY A 259 -13.53 1.44 -3.07
C GLY A 259 -12.97 1.90 -4.43
N PRO A 260 -13.52 2.98 -5.00
CA PRO A 260 -13.05 3.52 -6.27
C PRO A 260 -11.66 4.17 -6.18
N ALA A 261 -11.02 4.18 -5.00
CA ALA A 261 -9.67 4.69 -4.81
C ALA A 261 -8.59 3.86 -5.49
N TRP A 262 -8.89 2.63 -5.88
CA TRP A 262 -8.05 1.83 -6.75
C TRP A 262 -7.60 2.63 -7.99
N CYS A 263 -8.54 3.33 -8.64
CA CYS A 263 -8.26 4.14 -9.83
C CYS A 263 -7.34 5.34 -9.57
N SER A 264 -7.14 5.78 -8.33
CA SER A 264 -6.29 6.94 -7.97
C SER A 264 -5.08 6.61 -7.11
N HIS A 265 -4.85 5.33 -6.83
CA HIS A 265 -3.74 4.87 -5.98
C HIS A 265 -3.03 3.61 -6.51
N LEU A 266 -3.74 2.70 -7.19
CA LEU A 266 -3.24 1.37 -7.57
C LEU A 266 -3.34 1.08 -9.08
N CYS A 267 -3.98 1.93 -9.87
CA CYS A 267 -4.05 1.77 -11.32
C CYS A 267 -2.81 2.35 -11.99
N TYR A 268 -1.97 1.53 -12.61
CA TYR A 268 -0.71 1.98 -13.24
C TYR A 268 -0.93 2.97 -14.39
N VAL A 269 -2.01 2.83 -15.17
CA VAL A 269 -2.38 3.77 -16.25
C VAL A 269 -2.97 5.08 -15.72
N GLY A 270 -3.72 5.04 -14.62
CA GLY A 270 -4.32 6.26 -14.08
C GLY A 270 -3.28 7.31 -13.66
N ALA A 271 -2.07 6.87 -13.28
CA ALA A 271 -0.96 7.76 -12.95
C ALA A 271 -0.54 8.62 -14.16
N TRP A 272 -0.61 8.06 -15.37
CA TRP A 272 -0.30 8.78 -16.61
C TRP A 272 -1.37 9.84 -16.87
N ASP A 273 -2.64 9.47 -16.74
CA ASP A 273 -3.76 10.39 -16.93
C ASP A 273 -3.76 11.54 -15.89
N ASP A 274 -3.43 11.25 -14.63
CA ASP A 274 -3.25 12.27 -13.59
C ASP A 274 -2.09 13.21 -13.95
N ARG A 275 -0.97 12.68 -14.44
CA ARG A 275 0.17 13.50 -14.89
C ARG A 275 -0.20 14.37 -16.09
N CYS A 276 -0.78 13.80 -17.14
CA CYS A 276 -1.23 14.54 -18.33
C CYS A 276 -2.20 15.66 -17.95
N SER A 277 -3.19 15.37 -17.10
CA SER A 277 -4.15 16.38 -16.66
C SER A 277 -3.51 17.54 -15.85
N ARG A 278 -2.35 17.31 -15.22
CA ARG A 278 -1.61 18.34 -14.48
C ARG A 278 -0.79 19.26 -15.38
N LEU A 279 -0.52 18.86 -16.63
CA LEU A 279 0.21 19.64 -17.63
C LEU A 279 -0.67 20.65 -18.39
N ALA A 280 -1.96 20.72 -18.05
CA ALA A 280 -2.88 21.68 -18.65
C ALA A 280 -2.42 23.12 -18.43
N GLN A 281 -2.47 23.91 -19.49
CA GLN A 281 -2.26 25.35 -19.46
C GLN A 281 -3.64 26.01 -19.56
N GLY A 282 -4.07 26.73 -18.51
CA GLY A 282 -5.36 27.43 -18.48
C GLY A 282 -6.42 26.84 -17.57
N ALA A 283 -7.64 27.35 -17.70
CA ALA A 283 -8.78 26.99 -16.85
C ALA A 283 -9.27 25.56 -17.12
N GLN A 284 -9.59 24.83 -16.05
CA GLN A 284 -10.08 23.46 -16.17
C GLN A 284 -11.50 23.43 -16.73
N ALA A 285 -11.68 22.87 -17.93
CA ALA A 285 -12.99 22.66 -18.51
C ALA A 285 -13.74 21.54 -17.75
N PRO A 286 -15.00 21.75 -17.34
CA PRO A 286 -15.81 20.67 -16.82
C PRO A 286 -16.19 19.70 -17.95
N VAL A 287 -15.98 18.41 -17.72
CA VAL A 287 -16.57 17.39 -18.60
C VAL A 287 -18.08 17.37 -18.35
N SER A 288 -18.91 17.25 -19.39
CA SER A 288 -20.36 17.18 -19.18
C SER A 288 -20.76 15.88 -18.45
N ARG A 289 -21.77 15.95 -17.57
CA ARG A 289 -22.25 14.75 -16.85
C ARG A 289 -22.83 13.71 -17.82
N ARG A 290 -23.55 14.16 -18.85
CA ARG A 290 -24.10 13.30 -19.90
C ARG A 290 -22.98 12.55 -20.62
N ALA A 291 -21.93 13.24 -21.06
CA ALA A 291 -20.78 12.60 -21.71
C ALA A 291 -20.12 11.55 -20.81
N ARG A 292 -19.89 11.85 -19.52
CA ARG A 292 -19.30 10.89 -18.58
C ARG A 292 -20.13 9.64 -18.35
N VAL A 293 -21.46 9.73 -18.37
CA VAL A 293 -22.33 8.59 -18.12
C VAL A 293 -22.59 7.82 -19.41
N LEU A 294 -23.01 8.52 -20.47
CA LEU A 294 -23.38 7.94 -21.75
C LEU A 294 -22.16 7.31 -22.44
N TYR A 295 -21.12 8.09 -22.72
CA TYR A 295 -19.97 7.59 -23.50
C TYR A 295 -19.20 6.51 -22.74
N ARG A 296 -19.08 6.64 -21.42
CA ARG A 296 -18.42 5.62 -20.60
C ARG A 296 -19.23 4.33 -20.53
N GLY A 297 -20.57 4.43 -20.48
CA GLY A 297 -21.46 3.28 -20.55
C GLY A 297 -21.40 2.59 -21.92
N MET A 298 -21.45 3.38 -23.00
CA MET A 298 -21.31 2.91 -24.37
C MET A 298 -19.96 2.21 -24.59
N LEU A 299 -18.84 2.83 -24.19
CA LEU A 299 -17.52 2.23 -24.30
C LEU A 299 -17.38 0.95 -23.48
N ALA A 300 -17.96 0.89 -22.28
CA ALA A 300 -18.01 -0.35 -21.51
C ALA A 300 -18.80 -1.44 -22.22
N GLY A 301 -19.95 -1.10 -22.81
CA GLY A 301 -20.75 -2.01 -23.63
C GLY A 301 -19.99 -2.51 -24.86
N VAL A 302 -19.33 -1.61 -25.60
CA VAL A 302 -18.54 -1.95 -26.79
C VAL A 302 -17.34 -2.83 -26.42
N VAL A 303 -16.57 -2.49 -25.39
CA VAL A 303 -15.37 -3.25 -25.03
C VAL A 303 -15.71 -4.62 -24.42
N PHE A 304 -16.65 -4.67 -23.47
CA PHE A 304 -16.99 -5.94 -22.81
C PHE A 304 -17.91 -6.80 -23.67
N GLY A 305 -18.89 -6.20 -24.34
CA GLY A 305 -19.74 -6.89 -25.31
C GLY A 305 -18.92 -7.38 -26.52
N GLY A 306 -18.01 -6.54 -27.03
CA GLY A 306 -17.08 -6.93 -28.09
C GLY A 306 -16.21 -8.13 -27.71
N ALA A 307 -15.70 -8.19 -26.48
CA ALA A 307 -14.96 -9.35 -26.00
C ALA A 307 -15.78 -10.65 -26.01
N VAL A 308 -17.06 -10.58 -25.60
CA VAL A 308 -17.98 -11.73 -25.65
C VAL A 308 -18.32 -12.11 -27.10
N LEU A 309 -18.59 -11.13 -27.97
CA LEU A 309 -18.88 -11.38 -29.38
C LEU A 309 -17.69 -12.02 -30.11
N LEU A 310 -16.47 -11.55 -29.85
CA LEU A 310 -15.25 -12.16 -30.41
C LEU A 310 -15.11 -13.62 -29.97
N ARG A 311 -15.43 -13.94 -28.72
CA ARG A 311 -15.44 -15.33 -28.23
C ARG A 311 -16.49 -16.17 -28.94
N MET A 312 -17.73 -15.66 -29.04
CA MET A 312 -18.84 -16.36 -29.71
C MET A 312 -18.54 -16.60 -31.20
N ALA A 313 -17.84 -15.67 -31.84
CA ALA A 313 -17.40 -15.79 -33.23
C ALA A 313 -16.18 -16.72 -33.42
N GLY A 314 -15.62 -17.31 -32.36
CA GLY A 314 -14.42 -18.14 -32.45
C GLY A 314 -13.17 -17.36 -32.90
N ALA A 315 -13.11 -16.05 -32.65
CA ALA A 315 -12.01 -15.22 -33.09
C ALA A 315 -10.67 -15.66 -32.48
N SER A 316 -9.60 -15.53 -33.26
CA SER A 316 -8.25 -15.88 -32.80
C SER A 316 -7.78 -14.98 -31.65
N SER A 317 -6.88 -15.50 -30.79
CA SER A 317 -6.20 -14.73 -29.76
C SER A 317 -5.43 -13.53 -30.32
N PHE A 318 -4.92 -13.65 -31.55
CA PHE A 318 -4.23 -12.56 -32.24
C PHE A 318 -5.18 -11.39 -32.52
N THR A 319 -6.38 -11.66 -33.04
CA THR A 319 -7.39 -10.62 -33.29
C THR A 319 -7.76 -9.87 -32.02
N ALA A 320 -8.01 -10.59 -30.91
CA ALA A 320 -8.31 -9.99 -29.63
C ALA A 320 -7.13 -9.18 -29.07
N ALA A 321 -5.90 -9.67 -29.20
CA ALA A 321 -4.69 -8.96 -28.78
C ALA A 321 -4.48 -7.67 -29.58
N THR A 322 -4.65 -7.70 -30.90
CA THR A 322 -4.53 -6.50 -31.76
C THR A 322 -5.58 -5.44 -31.38
N ALA A 323 -6.84 -5.84 -31.15
CA ALA A 323 -7.87 -4.92 -30.68
C ALA A 323 -7.51 -4.31 -29.30
N ALA A 324 -6.96 -5.11 -28.39
CA ALA A 324 -6.52 -4.65 -27.08
C ALA A 324 -5.35 -3.66 -27.15
N VAL A 325 -4.36 -3.92 -28.01
CA VAL A 325 -3.23 -3.01 -28.27
C VAL A 325 -3.73 -1.70 -28.83
N PHE A 326 -4.60 -1.75 -29.85
CA PHE A 326 -5.20 -0.56 -30.43
C PHE A 326 -5.95 0.27 -29.39
N PHE A 327 -6.79 -0.36 -28.56
CA PHE A 327 -7.47 0.32 -27.46
C PHE A 327 -6.49 0.94 -26.44
N GLY A 328 -5.39 0.25 -26.14
CA GLY A 328 -4.31 0.76 -25.30
C GLY A 328 -3.64 2.01 -25.89
N LEU A 329 -3.32 2.00 -27.18
CA LEU A 329 -2.73 3.15 -27.88
C LEU A 329 -3.69 4.34 -27.95
N CYS A 330 -4.96 4.10 -28.29
CA CYS A 330 -5.99 5.14 -28.25
C CYS A 330 -6.15 5.72 -26.84
N SER A 331 -6.06 4.88 -25.80
CA SER A 331 -6.10 5.33 -24.40
C SER A 331 -5.01 6.35 -24.11
N VAL A 332 -3.77 6.10 -24.55
CA VAL A 332 -2.64 7.03 -24.40
C VAL A 332 -2.91 8.32 -25.19
N GLY A 333 -3.39 8.23 -26.43
CA GLY A 333 -3.78 9.40 -27.23
C GLY A 333 -4.81 10.28 -26.52
N VAL A 334 -5.82 9.67 -25.89
CA VAL A 334 -6.83 10.40 -25.11
C VAL A 334 -6.21 11.14 -23.92
N MET A 335 -5.24 10.54 -23.23
CA MET A 335 -4.55 11.20 -22.11
C MET A 335 -3.72 12.38 -22.59
N VAL A 336 -2.89 12.16 -23.62
CA VAL A 336 -1.96 13.17 -24.14
C VAL A 336 -2.70 14.38 -24.70
N TYR A 337 -3.83 14.17 -25.40
CA TYR A 337 -4.60 15.23 -26.02
C TYR A 337 -5.73 15.75 -25.12
N PHE A 338 -6.75 14.94 -24.85
CA PHE A 338 -7.98 15.41 -24.18
C PHE A 338 -7.77 15.67 -22.68
N SER A 339 -7.10 14.77 -21.96
CA SER A 339 -6.88 14.97 -20.52
C SER A 339 -5.96 16.16 -20.24
N ARG A 340 -4.89 16.30 -21.03
CA ARG A 340 -4.00 17.47 -20.96
C ARG A 340 -4.73 18.77 -21.28
N ARG A 341 -5.52 18.81 -22.36
CA ARG A 341 -6.26 20.03 -22.74
C ARG A 341 -7.33 20.42 -21.72
N ALA A 342 -8.06 19.45 -21.16
CA ALA A 342 -9.14 19.73 -20.21
C ALA A 342 -8.66 20.04 -18.78
N GLY A 343 -7.42 19.66 -18.42
CA GLY A 343 -6.96 19.67 -17.04
C GLY A 343 -7.73 18.71 -16.12
N ARG A 344 -8.34 17.68 -16.71
CA ARG A 344 -9.14 16.64 -16.05
C ARG A 344 -8.67 15.27 -16.53
N MET A 345 -8.95 14.24 -15.75
CA MET A 345 -8.62 12.85 -16.08
C MET A 345 -9.69 12.28 -17.01
N VAL A 346 -9.72 12.76 -18.27
CA VAL A 346 -10.74 12.42 -19.27
C VAL A 346 -10.69 10.93 -19.59
N HIS A 347 -9.49 10.36 -19.69
CA HIS A 347 -9.35 8.91 -19.87
C HIS A 347 -10.03 8.15 -18.73
N CYS A 348 -9.68 8.44 -17.48
CA CYS A 348 -10.24 7.70 -16.34
C CYS A 348 -11.74 7.94 -16.15
N SER A 349 -12.26 9.12 -16.52
CA SER A 349 -13.65 9.52 -16.26
C SER A 349 -14.63 9.30 -17.42
N VAL A 350 -14.14 9.10 -18.64
CA VAL A 350 -14.96 8.92 -19.86
C VAL A 350 -14.52 7.70 -20.66
N TRP A 351 -13.23 7.54 -20.94
CA TRP A 351 -12.73 6.53 -21.89
C TRP A 351 -12.61 5.13 -21.27
N CYS A 352 -12.08 5.04 -20.05
CA CYS A 352 -11.74 3.79 -19.41
C CYS A 352 -12.99 3.04 -18.91
N PRO A 353 -13.32 1.87 -19.49
CA PRO A 353 -14.50 1.11 -19.10
C PRO A 353 -14.34 0.52 -17.69
N LEU A 354 -13.11 0.12 -17.31
CA LEU A 354 -12.81 -0.36 -15.96
C LEU A 354 -13.11 0.70 -14.90
N GLY A 355 -12.96 1.98 -15.22
CA GLY A 355 -13.30 3.04 -14.29
C GLY A 355 -14.80 3.05 -13.92
N MET A 356 -15.69 2.65 -14.84
CA MET A 356 -17.12 2.52 -14.54
C MET A 356 -17.34 1.34 -13.60
N VAL A 357 -16.70 0.21 -13.88
CA VAL A 357 -16.73 -0.99 -13.03
C VAL A 357 -16.25 -0.65 -11.61
N ALA A 358 -15.11 0.04 -11.48
CA ALA A 358 -14.59 0.48 -10.18
C ALA A 358 -15.53 1.43 -9.44
N ALA A 359 -16.19 2.35 -10.15
CA ALA A 359 -17.15 3.30 -9.57
C ALA A 359 -18.43 2.61 -9.09
N LEU A 360 -18.91 1.60 -9.82
CA LEU A 360 -20.09 0.79 -9.46
C LEU A 360 -19.77 -0.18 -8.33
N ALA A 361 -18.74 -1.01 -8.48
CA ALA A 361 -18.28 -1.95 -7.46
C ALA A 361 -17.86 -1.23 -6.17
N GLY A 362 -17.31 -0.02 -6.29
CA GLY A 362 -16.96 0.83 -5.15
C GLY A 362 -18.16 1.25 -4.29
N ARG A 363 -19.41 1.08 -4.74
CA ARG A 363 -20.60 1.27 -3.90
C ARG A 363 -20.72 0.21 -2.80
N ILE A 364 -20.16 -0.98 -3.01
CA ILE A 364 -20.14 -2.06 -2.01
C ILE A 364 -19.17 -1.71 -0.88
N SER A 365 -18.04 -1.07 -1.23
CA SER A 365 -17.07 -0.61 -0.24
C SER A 365 -17.71 0.39 0.72
N PRO A 366 -17.34 0.41 2.02
CA PRO A 366 -17.99 1.28 3.01
C PRO A 366 -17.49 2.74 3.00
N TRP A 367 -16.44 3.06 2.23
CA TRP A 367 -15.86 4.40 2.17
C TRP A 367 -16.76 5.40 1.44
N ARG A 368 -16.99 6.57 2.03
CA ARG A 368 -17.73 7.67 1.39
C ARG A 368 -17.01 8.99 1.55
N MET A 369 -17.10 9.84 0.54
CA MET A 369 -16.77 11.26 0.67
C MET A 369 -18.07 12.03 0.92
N ARG A 370 -18.10 12.82 1.99
CA ARG A 370 -19.26 13.61 2.42
C ARG A 370 -18.86 15.08 2.53
N VAL A 371 -19.85 15.96 2.34
CA VAL A 371 -19.74 17.39 2.61
C VAL A 371 -20.47 17.64 3.93
N GLY A 372 -19.73 18.11 4.94
CA GLY A 372 -20.27 18.45 6.26
C GLY A 372 -20.94 19.82 6.29
N GLN A 373 -21.63 20.09 7.39
CA GLN A 373 -22.47 21.30 7.59
C GLN A 373 -21.68 22.63 7.51
N GLY A 374 -20.37 22.62 7.78
CA GLY A 374 -19.51 23.81 7.67
C GLY A 374 -19.11 24.21 6.24
N CYS A 375 -19.80 23.71 5.21
CA CYS A 375 -19.44 24.01 3.82
C CYS A 375 -19.91 25.41 3.41
N THR A 376 -18.98 26.29 3.03
CA THR A 376 -19.27 27.64 2.54
C THR A 376 -19.54 27.73 1.05
N GLN A 377 -19.63 26.58 0.35
CA GLN A 377 -19.81 26.51 -1.10
C GLN A 377 -18.79 27.31 -1.95
N CYS A 378 -17.60 27.61 -1.42
CA CYS A 378 -16.56 28.43 -2.08
C CYS A 378 -15.94 27.85 -3.37
N GLY A 379 -16.31 26.62 -3.75
CA GLY A 379 -15.85 25.96 -4.98
C GLY A 379 -14.37 25.54 -5.01
N ALA A 380 -13.59 25.71 -3.93
CA ALA A 380 -12.16 25.35 -3.92
C ALA A 380 -11.90 23.87 -4.24
N CYS A 381 -12.72 22.98 -3.70
CA CYS A 381 -12.67 21.55 -3.96
C CYS A 381 -13.02 21.19 -5.42
N MET A 382 -13.89 21.96 -6.08
CA MET A 382 -14.25 21.76 -7.50
C MET A 382 -13.06 22.04 -8.43
N ARG A 383 -12.28 23.08 -8.12
CA ARG A 383 -11.08 23.47 -8.89
C ARG A 383 -9.93 22.47 -8.82
N VAL A 384 -9.93 21.57 -7.83
CA VAL A 384 -8.89 20.52 -7.72
C VAL A 384 -9.40 19.13 -8.11
N CYS A 385 -10.71 18.95 -8.30
CA CYS A 385 -11.30 17.64 -8.58
C CYS A 385 -11.08 17.17 -10.03
N ARG A 386 -10.00 16.45 -10.32
CA ARG A 386 -9.66 16.02 -11.69
C ARG A 386 -10.67 15.05 -12.34
N TYR A 387 -11.58 14.48 -11.55
CA TYR A 387 -12.61 13.53 -12.00
C TYR A 387 -13.98 14.18 -12.30
N SER A 388 -14.08 15.51 -12.23
CA SER A 388 -15.33 16.26 -12.37
C SER A 388 -16.46 15.72 -11.49
N ALA A 389 -16.12 15.24 -10.29
CA ALA A 389 -17.04 14.61 -9.35
C ALA A 389 -17.66 15.61 -8.37
N ILE A 390 -17.11 16.82 -8.25
CA ILE A 390 -17.63 17.86 -7.37
C ILE A 390 -18.17 18.98 -8.27
N THR A 391 -19.49 19.17 -8.21
CA THR A 391 -20.26 20.20 -8.91
C THR A 391 -21.04 21.02 -7.87
N PRO A 392 -21.61 22.19 -8.23
CA PRO A 392 -22.45 22.95 -7.30
C PRO A 392 -23.63 22.11 -6.75
N ALA A 393 -24.31 21.37 -7.63
CA ALA A 393 -25.38 20.45 -7.23
C ALA A 393 -24.88 19.29 -6.33
N ALA A 394 -23.65 18.81 -6.52
CA ALA A 394 -23.06 17.78 -5.64
C ALA A 394 -22.76 18.33 -4.24
N LEU A 395 -22.29 19.59 -4.14
CA LEU A 395 -22.08 20.26 -2.85
C LEU A 395 -23.40 20.45 -2.10
N GLN A 396 -24.46 20.89 -2.78
CA GLN A 396 -25.81 21.02 -2.20
C GLN A 396 -26.37 19.67 -1.72
N ARG A 397 -26.17 18.59 -2.49
CA ARG A 397 -26.59 17.23 -2.09
C ARG A 397 -25.74 16.61 -0.98
N GLY A 398 -24.69 17.28 -0.51
CA GLY A 398 -23.84 16.78 0.57
C GLY A 398 -22.87 15.65 0.16
N ARG A 399 -22.73 15.34 -1.13
CA ARG A 399 -21.89 14.22 -1.62
C ARG A 399 -21.42 14.41 -3.07
N PRO A 400 -20.17 14.01 -3.40
CA PRO A 400 -19.70 13.98 -4.78
C PRO A 400 -20.50 13.03 -5.69
N GLU A 401 -20.41 13.24 -7.00
CA GLU A 401 -20.91 12.31 -8.02
C GLU A 401 -20.16 10.97 -7.98
N ILE A 402 -20.73 9.96 -8.64
CA ILE A 402 -20.19 8.59 -8.71
C ILE A 402 -18.78 8.51 -9.33
N SER A 403 -18.35 9.51 -10.08
CA SER A 403 -16.99 9.56 -10.65
C SER A 403 -15.90 9.86 -9.61
N CYS A 404 -16.26 10.11 -8.34
CA CYS A 404 -15.30 10.32 -7.26
C CYS A 404 -14.50 9.04 -6.99
N THR A 405 -13.17 9.13 -7.12
CA THR A 405 -12.25 8.04 -6.79
C THR A 405 -11.67 8.14 -5.39
N LEU A 406 -12.23 8.95 -4.49
CA LEU A 406 -11.69 9.11 -3.13
C LEU A 406 -10.19 9.49 -3.09
N CYS A 407 -9.69 10.25 -4.08
CA CYS A 407 -8.28 10.66 -4.13
C CYS A 407 -7.89 11.62 -2.98
N ARG A 408 -8.87 12.29 -2.38
CA ARG A 408 -8.76 13.26 -1.27
C ARG A 408 -8.06 14.59 -1.60
N ASP A 409 -7.86 14.94 -2.87
CA ASP A 409 -7.37 16.28 -3.24
C ASP A 409 -8.27 17.41 -2.71
N CYS A 410 -9.58 17.16 -2.66
CA CYS A 410 -10.58 18.09 -2.14
C CYS A 410 -10.42 18.38 -0.64
N THR A 411 -9.97 17.40 0.17
CA THR A 411 -9.83 17.59 1.62
C THR A 411 -8.64 18.48 1.95
N ALA A 412 -7.63 18.54 1.08
CA ALA A 412 -6.44 19.35 1.25
C ALA A 412 -6.67 20.86 1.05
N VAL A 413 -7.72 21.23 0.30
CA VAL A 413 -8.03 22.63 -0.04
C VAL A 413 -9.26 23.18 0.69
N CYS A 414 -9.97 22.34 1.43
CA CYS A 414 -11.18 22.71 2.14
C CYS A 414 -10.83 23.38 3.47
N ARG A 415 -10.77 24.72 3.50
CA ARG A 415 -10.43 25.50 4.72
C ARG A 415 -11.36 25.18 5.92
N PRO A 416 -12.69 25.07 5.76
CA PRO A 416 -13.57 24.71 6.87
C PRO A 416 -13.51 23.22 7.28
N ALA A 417 -12.66 22.41 6.64
CA ALA A 417 -12.61 20.95 6.83
C ALA A 417 -13.96 20.23 6.61
N ALA A 418 -14.86 20.82 5.81
CA ALA A 418 -16.18 20.26 5.49
C ALA A 418 -16.11 19.06 4.53
N MET A 419 -15.08 18.95 3.68
CA MET A 419 -14.89 17.77 2.82
C MET A 419 -14.24 16.65 3.63
N GLN A 420 -14.99 15.57 3.88
CA GLN A 420 -14.57 14.52 4.80
C GLN A 420 -14.70 13.12 4.19
N LEU A 421 -13.66 12.30 4.38
CA LEU A 421 -13.75 10.86 4.17
C LEU A 421 -14.42 10.25 5.41
N THR A 422 -15.45 9.45 5.20
CA THR A 422 -16.24 8.81 6.25
C THR A 422 -16.26 7.29 6.04
N LEU A 423 -16.28 6.56 7.15
CA LEU A 423 -16.56 5.13 7.23
C LEU A 423 -17.69 4.97 8.26
N ALA A 424 -18.65 4.08 7.99
CA ALA A 424 -19.81 3.89 8.87
C ALA A 424 -19.34 3.58 10.32
N GLY A 425 -19.94 4.26 11.29
CA GLY A 425 -19.60 4.10 12.71
C GLY A 425 -18.26 4.71 13.16
N MET A 426 -17.54 5.44 12.29
CA MET A 426 -16.23 6.01 12.64
C MET A 426 -16.17 7.54 12.49
N ARG A 427 -15.38 8.16 13.38
CA ARG A 427 -15.02 9.58 13.28
C ARG A 427 -14.21 9.83 11.99
N PRO A 428 -14.37 10.98 11.31
CA PRO A 428 -13.67 11.27 10.05
C PRO A 428 -12.14 11.16 10.10
N ASP A 429 -11.52 11.55 11.21
CA ASP A 429 -10.06 11.45 11.36
C ASP A 429 -9.60 9.99 11.53
N THR A 430 -10.36 9.18 12.27
CA THR A 430 -10.12 7.73 12.37
C THR A 430 -10.31 7.05 11.02
N ALA A 431 -11.39 7.37 10.29
CA ALA A 431 -11.62 6.86 8.94
C ALA A 431 -10.46 7.24 7.98
N ARG A 432 -9.94 8.46 8.07
CA ARG A 432 -8.78 8.92 7.30
C ARG A 432 -7.51 8.14 7.66
N ALA A 433 -7.28 7.88 8.94
CA ALA A 433 -6.15 7.08 9.40
C ALA A 433 -6.23 5.65 8.84
N VAL A 434 -7.35 4.95 9.07
CA VAL A 434 -7.55 3.58 8.56
C VAL A 434 -7.40 3.52 7.04
N PHE A 435 -8.05 4.43 6.31
CA PHE A 435 -7.92 4.50 4.86
C PHE A 435 -6.47 4.71 4.40
N SER A 436 -5.71 5.57 5.10
CA SER A 436 -4.31 5.83 4.77
C SER A 436 -3.42 4.62 5.05
N ALA A 437 -3.68 3.86 6.12
CA ALA A 437 -2.98 2.60 6.39
C ALA A 437 -3.28 1.56 5.31
N VAL A 438 -4.57 1.28 5.04
CA VAL A 438 -4.97 0.29 4.02
C VAL A 438 -4.41 0.65 2.65
N THR A 439 -4.50 1.92 2.26
CA THR A 439 -3.95 2.41 0.98
C THR A 439 -2.43 2.23 0.90
N ALA A 440 -1.70 2.62 1.94
CA ALA A 440 -0.25 2.50 1.96
C ALA A 440 0.22 1.04 1.96
N SER A 441 -0.45 0.17 2.73
CA SER A 441 -0.14 -1.27 2.77
C SER A 441 -0.41 -1.93 1.42
N LEU A 442 -1.58 -1.70 0.81
CA LEU A 442 -1.88 -2.26 -0.50
C LEU A 442 -0.96 -1.72 -1.59
N HIS A 443 -0.61 -0.43 -1.53
CA HIS A 443 0.35 0.16 -2.45
C HIS A 443 1.73 -0.49 -2.33
N ALA A 444 2.24 -0.67 -1.11
CA ALA A 444 3.51 -1.36 -0.86
C ALA A 444 3.47 -2.81 -1.35
N VAL A 445 2.39 -3.54 -1.08
CA VAL A 445 2.18 -4.91 -1.55
C VAL A 445 2.19 -4.96 -3.08
N PHE A 446 1.43 -4.10 -3.74
CA PHE A 446 1.34 -4.05 -5.21
C PHE A 446 2.66 -3.66 -5.87
N LEU A 447 3.50 -2.88 -5.18
CA LEU A 447 4.80 -2.43 -5.67
C LEU A 447 5.84 -3.57 -5.70
N VAL A 448 5.77 -4.51 -4.75
CA VAL A 448 6.82 -5.52 -4.55
C VAL A 448 6.42 -6.94 -4.91
N VAL A 449 5.11 -7.22 -4.95
CA VAL A 449 4.62 -8.49 -5.48
C VAL A 449 4.82 -8.45 -6.99
N ALA A 450 5.70 -9.32 -7.47
CA ALA A 450 6.00 -9.50 -8.88
C ALA A 450 4.67 -9.69 -9.63
N ARG A 451 4.51 -8.94 -10.71
CA ARG A 451 3.42 -9.14 -11.66
C ARG A 451 4.06 -9.32 -13.02
N MET A 452 3.43 -10.15 -13.85
CA MET A 452 3.47 -10.32 -15.33
C MET A 452 3.65 -11.78 -15.72
#